data_AF-A0A955NUU7-F1
#
_entry.id   AF-A0A955NUU7-F1
#
_cell.length_a   1.000
_cell.length_b   1.000
_cell.length_c   1.000
_cell.angle_alpha   90.00
_cell.angle_beta   90.00
_cell.angle_gamma   90.00
#
_symmetry.space_group_name_H-M   'P 1'
#
loop_
_entity.id
_entity.type
_entity.pdbx_description
1 polymer ?
#
loop_
_entity_poly.entity_id
_entity_poly.type
_entity_poly.pdbx_seq_one_letter_code
_entity_poly.pdbx_strand_id
1 'polypeptide(L)'
;DWQMWFAALGSVRSSRNQWFLSFLKALLEGRKEVIGLLETNPFEDSPPKYVRALVYDYHFTRWGSGDPNWWERGEASVYCPPVTLDESGRLRAQ
;
A
#
# COMPACT_ATOMS: atom_id res chain seq x y z
N ASP A 1 -4.61 -2.74 9.19
CA ASP A 1 -5.54 -3.79 8.75
C ASP A 1 -4.85 -5.15 8.79
N TRP A 2 -5.54 -6.22 9.18
CA TRP A 2 -4.98 -7.57 9.30
C TRP A 2 -4.75 -8.25 7.94
N GLN A 3 -5.53 -7.92 6.91
CA GLN A 3 -5.35 -8.44 5.55
C GLN A 3 -4.06 -7.90 4.92
N MET A 4 -3.59 -6.71 5.33
CA MET A 4 -2.29 -6.18 4.88
C MET A 4 -1.12 -7.07 5.26
N TRP A 5 -1.19 -7.75 6.42
CA TRP A 5 -0.17 -8.72 6.82
C TRP A 5 -0.09 -9.89 5.83
N PHE A 6 -1.24 -10.48 5.47
CA PHE A 6 -1.29 -11.54 4.46
C PHE A 6 -0.89 -11.06 3.07
N ALA A 7 -1.25 -9.81 2.71
CA ALA A 7 -0.90 -9.22 1.43
C ALA A 7 0.62 -9.18 1.24
N ALA A 8 1.37 -8.77 2.26
CA ALA A 8 2.82 -8.67 2.25
C ALA A 8 3.54 -10.02 2.06
N LEU A 9 2.89 -11.15 2.41
CA LEU A 9 3.44 -12.50 2.25
C LEU A 9 3.30 -13.08 0.84
N GLY A 10 2.69 -12.35 -0.10
CA GLY A 10 2.40 -12.85 -1.44
C GLY A 10 2.58 -11.81 -2.53
N SER A 11 2.12 -12.14 -3.73
CA SER A 11 2.10 -11.20 -4.85
C SER A 11 0.82 -10.37 -4.85
N VAL A 12 0.92 -9.10 -5.26
CA VAL A 12 -0.25 -8.24 -5.53
C VAL A 12 -1.22 -8.85 -6.56
N ARG A 13 -0.72 -9.71 -7.46
CA ARG A 13 -1.54 -10.38 -8.50
C ARG A 13 -2.25 -11.64 -8.01
N SER A 14 -2.02 -12.07 -6.76
CA SER A 14 -2.70 -13.24 -6.20
C SER A 14 -4.20 -13.02 -6.12
N SER A 15 -5.00 -14.05 -6.40
CA SER A 15 -6.47 -14.00 -6.27
C SER A 15 -6.93 -13.61 -4.85
N ARG A 16 -6.14 -13.96 -3.83
CA ARG A 16 -6.40 -13.59 -2.42
C ARG A 16 -6.20 -12.10 -2.13
N ASN A 17 -5.48 -11.37 -3.00
CA ASN A 17 -5.15 -9.96 -2.83
C ASN A 17 -5.95 -9.04 -3.76
N GLN A 18 -7.03 -9.54 -4.38
CA GLN A 18 -7.90 -8.71 -5.25
C GLN A 18 -8.51 -7.52 -4.50
N TRP A 19 -8.81 -7.68 -3.21
CA TRP A 19 -9.31 -6.60 -2.36
C TRP A 19 -8.34 -5.40 -2.34
N PHE A 20 -7.03 -5.65 -2.38
CA PHE A 20 -6.01 -4.61 -2.35
C PHE A 20 -6.00 -3.81 -3.66
N LEU A 21 -6.18 -4.48 -4.79
CA LEU A 21 -6.35 -3.79 -6.08
C LEU A 21 -7.65 -2.97 -6.10
N SER A 22 -8.76 -3.50 -5.57
CA SER A 22 -10.01 -2.74 -5.43
C SER A 22 -9.83 -1.51 -4.52
N PHE A 23 -9.05 -1.64 -3.45
CA PHE A 23 -8.67 -0.54 -2.58
C PHE A 23 -7.87 0.53 -3.34
N LEU A 24 -6.81 0.16 -4.06
CA LEU A 24 -6.03 1.10 -4.88
C LEU A 24 -6.89 1.82 -5.92
N LYS A 25 -7.81 1.10 -6.58
CA LYS A 25 -8.79 1.68 -7.51
C LYS A 25 -9.66 2.73 -6.81
N ALA A 26 -10.19 2.42 -5.63
CA ALA A 26 -11.03 3.33 -4.87
C ALA A 26 -10.28 4.59 -4.42
N LEU A 27 -8.98 4.49 -4.10
CA LEU A 27 -8.14 5.65 -3.83
C LEU A 27 -8.01 6.55 -5.07
N LEU A 28 -7.70 5.97 -6.23
CA LEU A 28 -7.58 6.70 -7.49
C LEU A 28 -8.92 7.33 -7.92
N GLU A 29 -10.04 6.70 -7.60
CA GLU A 29 -11.39 7.24 -7.85
C GLU A 29 -11.81 8.31 -6.83
N GLY A 30 -11.09 8.46 -5.71
CA GLY A 30 -11.48 9.39 -4.66
C GLY A 30 -12.71 8.98 -3.86
N ARG A 31 -13.00 7.67 -3.75
CA ARG A 31 -14.23 7.20 -3.06
C ARG A 31 -14.18 7.56 -1.57
N LYS A 32 -15.05 8.49 -1.16
CA LYS A 32 -15.10 9.03 0.21
C LYS A 32 -15.34 7.93 1.25
N GLU A 33 -16.14 6.92 0.92
CA GLU A 33 -16.47 5.80 1.79
C GLU A 33 -15.25 4.92 2.10
N VAL A 34 -14.31 4.81 1.15
CA VAL A 34 -13.08 4.02 1.34
C VAL A 34 -12.00 4.87 1.99
N ILE A 35 -11.85 6.13 1.56
CA ILE A 35 -10.89 7.07 2.16
C ILE A 35 -11.20 7.29 3.64
N GLY A 36 -12.48 7.37 4.01
CA GLY A 36 -12.90 7.52 5.41
C GLY A 36 -12.57 6.32 6.31
N LEU A 37 -12.11 5.19 5.75
CA LEU A 37 -11.60 4.06 6.53
C LEU A 37 -10.11 4.22 6.92
N LEU A 38 -9.41 5.19 6.30
CA LEU A 38 -8.03 5.50 6.64
C LEU A 38 -8.00 6.49 7.81
N GLU A 39 -7.07 6.27 8.74
CA GLU A 39 -6.83 7.19 9.86
C GLU A 39 -6.47 8.61 9.37
N THR A 40 -5.78 8.71 8.23
CA THR A 40 -5.41 9.98 7.61
C THR A 40 -5.50 9.87 6.09
N ASN A 41 -6.09 10.86 5.44
CA ASN A 41 -6.15 10.96 3.99
C ASN A 41 -5.00 11.86 3.48
N PRO A 42 -3.95 11.32 2.83
CA PRO A 42 -2.86 12.14 2.28
C PRO A 42 -3.22 12.84 0.96
N PHE A 43 -4.45 12.69 0.45
CA PHE A 43 -4.92 13.21 -0.83
C PHE A 43 -6.12 14.15 -0.64
N GLU A 44 -5.93 15.24 0.10
CA GLU A 44 -7.05 16.10 0.55
C GLU A 44 -7.69 16.91 -0.59
N ASP A 45 -6.89 17.43 -1.52
CA ASP A 45 -7.39 18.31 -2.58
C ASP A 45 -8.03 17.55 -3.76
N SER A 46 -7.43 16.44 -4.16
CA SER A 46 -7.87 15.65 -5.30
C SER A 46 -7.36 14.22 -5.24
N PRO A 47 -8.07 13.25 -5.83
CA PRO A 47 -7.58 11.87 -5.92
C PRO A 47 -6.23 11.82 -6.64
N PRO A 48 -5.32 10.95 -6.19
CA PRO A 48 -4.02 10.82 -6.83
C PRO A 48 -4.17 10.28 -8.27
N LYS A 49 -3.32 10.75 -9.18
CA LYS A 49 -3.27 10.21 -10.56
C LYS A 49 -2.61 8.84 -10.63
N TYR A 50 -1.65 8.57 -9.74
CA TYR A 50 -0.93 7.31 -9.68
C TYR A 50 -0.78 6.89 -8.22
N VAL A 51 -0.83 5.58 -7.98
CA VAL A 51 -0.47 4.99 -6.69
C VAL A 51 0.50 3.84 -6.91
N ARG A 52 1.45 3.67 -5.98
CA ARG A 52 2.34 2.49 -5.91
C ARG A 52 2.37 2.00 -4.48
N ALA A 53 2.70 0.73 -4.29
CA ALA A 53 2.86 0.17 -2.95
C ALA A 53 4.26 -0.40 -2.78
N LEU A 54 4.90 -0.05 -1.67
CA LEU A 54 6.17 -0.59 -1.25
C LEU A 54 5.94 -1.53 -0.05
N VAL A 55 6.74 -2.58 0.03
CA VAL A 55 6.85 -3.46 1.19
C VAL A 55 8.23 -3.30 1.80
N TYR A 56 8.28 -3.27 3.13
CA TYR A 56 9.52 -3.16 3.88
C TYR A 56 9.64 -4.34 4.82
N ASP A 57 10.81 -4.96 4.84
CA ASP A 57 11.14 -5.98 5.82
C ASP A 57 11.71 -5.31 7.07
N TYR A 58 11.11 -5.58 8.22
CA TYR A 58 11.56 -5.07 9.51
C TYR A 58 12.29 -6.15 10.29
N HIS A 59 13.44 -5.81 10.85
CA HIS A 59 14.26 -6.69 11.67
C HIS A 59 14.37 -6.09 13.06
N PHE A 60 14.53 -6.92 14.10
CA PHE A 60 14.77 -6.39 15.43
C PHE A 60 16.11 -5.66 15.45
N THR A 61 16.15 -4.49 16.09
CA THR A 61 17.42 -3.82 16.40
C THR A 61 18.28 -4.74 17.24
N ARG A 62 19.60 -4.67 17.06
CA ARG A 62 20.53 -5.50 17.81
C ARG A 62 20.41 -5.26 19.33
N TRP A 63 20.21 -6.33 20.09
CA TRP A 63 20.20 -6.26 21.55
C TRP A 63 21.49 -5.63 22.10
N GLY A 64 21.36 -4.67 23.02
CA GLY A 64 22.49 -3.97 23.63
C GLY A 64 23.16 -2.91 22.75
N SER A 65 22.58 -2.56 21.59
CA SER A 65 23.09 -1.46 20.74
C SER A 65 22.90 -0.06 21.35
N GLY A 66 22.02 0.07 22.34
CA GLY A 66 21.58 1.37 22.85
C GLY A 66 20.59 2.10 21.93
N ASP A 67 20.14 1.45 20.85
CA ASP A 67 19.10 2.00 19.97
C ASP A 67 17.76 2.04 20.73
N PRO A 68 17.10 3.22 20.80
CA PRO A 68 15.78 3.31 21.44
C PRO A 68 14.65 2.68 20.62
N ASN A 69 14.89 2.35 19.35
CA ASN A 69 13.91 1.70 18.49
C ASN A 69 13.91 0.18 18.70
N TRP A 70 12.76 -0.45 18.48
CA TRP A 70 12.63 -1.92 18.53
C TRP A 70 12.95 -2.60 17.21
N TRP A 71 12.75 -1.88 16.10
CA TRP A 71 12.83 -2.40 14.75
C TRP A 71 13.68 -1.50 13.87
N GLU A 72 14.55 -2.09 13.07
CA GLU A 72 15.19 -1.45 11.93
C GLU A 72 14.43 -1.78 10.66
N ARG A 73 14.26 -0.79 9.79
CA ARG A 73 13.59 -0.93 8.50
C ARG A 73 14.61 -1.24 7.42
N GLY A 74 14.49 -2.40 6.77
CA GLY A 74 15.30 -2.78 5.62
C GLY A 74 14.96 -1.98 4.36
N GLU A 75 15.59 -2.33 3.25
CA GLU A 75 15.31 -1.71 1.95
C GLU A 75 13.89 -2.01 1.48
N ALA A 76 13.27 -1.02 0.83
CA ALA A 76 11.92 -1.18 0.29
C ALA A 76 11.96 -2.02 -0.99
N SER A 77 11.07 -3.01 -1.08
CA SER A 77 10.76 -3.69 -2.33
C SER A 77 9.45 -3.17 -2.91
N VAL A 78 9.31 -3.22 -4.24
CA VAL A 78 8.06 -2.83 -4.91
C VAL A 78 7.04 -3.96 -4.77
N TYR A 79 5.99 -3.72 -3.99
CA TYR A 79 4.87 -4.66 -3.84
C TYR A 79 3.88 -4.53 -5.00
N CYS A 80 3.52 -3.28 -5.34
CA CYS A 80 2.69 -2.94 -6.48
C CYS A 80 3.41 -1.84 -7.27
N PRO A 81 3.66 -2.04 -8.59
CA PRO A 81 4.21 -0.99 -9.43
C PRO A 81 3.24 0.20 -9.49
N PRO A 82 3.66 1.36 -10.02
CA PRO A 82 2.75 2.45 -10.29
C PRO A 82 1.56 1.99 -11.14
N VAL A 83 0.36 2.26 -10.63
CA VAL A 83 -0.91 2.00 -11.32
C VAL A 83 -1.74 3.28 -11.40
N THR A 84 -2.57 3.36 -12.43
CA THR A 84 -3.52 4.46 -12.69
C THR A 84 -4.83 3.88 -13.20
N LEU A 85 -5.87 4.71 -13.25
CA LEU A 85 -7.06 4.42 -14.04
C LEU A 85 -6.80 4.73 -15.52
N ASP A 86 -7.37 3.91 -16.40
CA ASP A 86 -7.55 4.24 -17.81
C ASP A 86 -8.83 5.06 -18.05
N GLU A 87 -9.10 5.42 -19.31
CA GLU A 87 -10.28 6.20 -19.70
C GLU A 87 -11.61 5.51 -19.36
N SER A 88 -11.59 4.17 -19.21
CA SER A 88 -12.76 3.38 -18.81
C SER A 88 -12.87 3.18 -17.29
N GLY A 89 -11.95 3.75 -16.51
CA GLY A 89 -11.90 3.59 -15.06
C GLY A 89 -11.34 2.25 -14.60
N ARG A 90 -10.64 1.49 -15.46
CA ARG A 90 -9.97 0.24 -15.07
C ARG A 90 -8.53 0.49 -14.64
N LEU A 91 -8.06 -0.29 -13.68
CA LEU A 91 -6.66 -0.25 -13.26
C LEU A 91 -5.74 -0.73 -14.38
N ARG A 92 -4.72 0.07 -14.69
CA ARG A 92 -3.60 -0.32 -15.54
C ARG A 92 -2.28 -0.04 -14.84
N ALA A 93 -1.31 -0.92 -15.04
CA ALA A 93 0.08 -0.65 -14.69
C ALA A 93 0.66 0.36 -15.69
N GLN A 94 1.59 1.19 -15.20
CA GLN A 94 2.42 2.04 -16.06
C GLN A 94 3.48 1.21 -16.80
#